data_AF-A0A7V8K8L0-F1
#
_entry.id   AF-A0A7V8K8L0-F1
#
_cell.length_a   1.000
_cell.length_b   1.000
_cell.length_c   1.000
_cell.angle_alpha   90.00
_cell.angle_beta   90.00
_cell.angle_gamma   90.00
#
_symmetry.space_group_name_H-M   'P 1'
#
loop_
_entity.id
_entity.type
_entity.pdbx_description
1 polymer ?
#
loop_
_entity_poly.entity_id
_entity_poly.type
_entity_poly.pdbx_seq_one_letter_code
_entity_poly.pdbx_strand_id
1 'polypeptide(L)'
;MQAALEGRGAAAFMDGVAEDFSGNGGMDRAALQQVVRMQVLANASIGLTLGPADVQLQGDRATVRFSAMSTGGSGRFLPERAGAWEITSGWRDEGGQWRLYYAQWKPR
;
A
#
# COMPACT_ATOMS: atom_id res chain seq x y z
N MET A 1 -2.73 14.93 -6.24
CA MET A 1 -1.77 13.81 -6.13
C MET A 1 -2.45 12.44 -6.27
N GLN A 2 -3.50 12.31 -7.10
CA GLN A 2 -4.26 11.05 -7.27
C GLN A 2 -4.15 10.48 -8.69
N ALA A 3 -3.36 11.12 -9.58
CA ALA A 3 -3.33 10.84 -11.02
C ALA A 3 -1.93 10.53 -11.58
N ALA A 4 -0.97 10.09 -10.75
CA ALA A 4 0.41 9.82 -11.20
C ALA A 4 0.72 8.31 -11.37
N LEU A 5 -0.29 7.45 -11.54
CA LEU A 5 -0.12 5.99 -11.41
C LEU A 5 -0.41 5.15 -12.67
N GLU A 6 -0.67 5.75 -13.82
CA GLU A 6 -1.16 4.97 -14.98
C GLU A 6 -0.10 4.57 -16.03
N GLY A 7 1.16 5.00 -15.94
CA GLY A 7 2.19 4.64 -16.95
C GLY A 7 3.39 3.85 -16.44
N ARG A 8 3.78 4.04 -15.18
CA ARG A 8 4.98 3.43 -14.56
C ARG A 8 4.68 2.77 -13.21
N GLY A 9 3.40 2.53 -12.92
CA GLY A 9 2.83 2.37 -11.57
C GLY A 9 3.61 1.45 -10.65
N ALA A 10 3.99 0.24 -11.09
CA ALA A 10 4.74 -0.69 -10.25
C ALA A 10 6.17 -0.22 -9.94
N ALA A 11 6.91 0.26 -10.94
CA ALA A 11 8.28 0.74 -10.73
C ALA A 11 8.27 2.02 -9.89
N ALA A 12 7.42 2.99 -10.26
CA ALA A 12 7.29 4.25 -9.55
C ALA A 12 6.80 4.05 -8.09
N PHE A 13 5.93 3.08 -7.83
CA PHE A 13 5.56 2.71 -6.47
C PHE A 13 6.76 2.14 -5.70
N MET A 14 7.52 1.22 -6.30
CA MET A 14 8.68 0.59 -5.66
C MET A 14 9.86 1.55 -5.42
N ASP A 15 9.92 2.68 -6.14
CA ASP A 15 10.88 3.77 -5.86
C ASP A 15 10.60 4.44 -4.51
N GLY A 16 9.34 4.44 -4.05
CA GLY A 16 8.93 4.92 -2.74
C GLY A 16 9.07 3.88 -1.61
N VAL A 17 9.57 2.68 -1.89
CA VAL A 17 9.74 1.61 -0.91
C VAL A 17 11.21 1.47 -0.53
N ALA A 18 11.50 1.58 0.77
CA ALA A 18 12.84 1.47 1.32
C ALA A 18 13.45 0.09 1.04
N GLU A 19 14.78 0.03 0.91
CA GLU A 19 15.50 -1.22 0.60
C GLU A 19 15.31 -2.30 1.68
N ASP A 20 15.18 -1.87 2.95
CA ASP A 20 14.96 -2.69 4.13
C ASP A 20 13.47 -2.86 4.50
N PHE A 21 12.57 -2.70 3.53
CA PHE A 21 11.14 -2.86 3.75
C PHE A 21 10.79 -4.22 4.36
N SER A 22 9.89 -4.18 5.34
CA SER A 22 9.27 -5.36 5.96
C SER A 22 7.75 -5.21 6.08
N GLY A 23 7.02 -6.26 5.74
CA GLY A 23 5.58 -6.31 5.84
C GLY A 23 5.02 -7.58 6.46
N ASN A 24 3.71 -7.80 6.28
CA ASN A 24 2.99 -8.95 6.84
C ASN A 24 3.75 -10.27 6.68
N GLY A 25 3.90 -11.02 7.77
CA GLY A 25 4.51 -12.35 7.75
C GLY A 25 5.98 -12.38 7.32
N GLY A 26 6.70 -11.25 7.44
CA GLY A 26 8.09 -11.15 7.00
C GLY A 26 8.24 -10.88 5.49
N MET A 27 7.19 -10.38 4.84
CA MET A 27 7.24 -9.97 3.44
C MET A 27 8.33 -8.92 3.23
N ASP A 28 9.32 -9.23 2.40
CA ASP A 28 10.39 -8.30 2.04
C ASP A 28 10.01 -7.44 0.82
N ARG A 29 10.91 -6.51 0.45
CA ARG A 29 10.74 -5.61 -0.69
C ARG A 29 10.54 -6.35 -2.01
N ALA A 30 11.23 -7.48 -2.21
CA ALA A 30 11.15 -8.25 -3.44
C ALA A 30 9.80 -8.95 -3.57
N ALA A 31 9.30 -9.53 -2.48
CA ALA A 31 7.96 -10.11 -2.41
C ALA A 31 6.87 -9.05 -2.67
N LEU A 32 7.00 -7.86 -2.06
CA LEU A 32 6.10 -6.74 -2.34
C LEU A 32 6.11 -6.35 -3.83
N GLN A 33 7.29 -6.28 -4.44
CA GLN A 33 7.41 -5.97 -5.87
C GLN A 33 6.66 -6.99 -6.75
N GLN A 34 6.72 -8.28 -6.41
CA GLN A 34 5.96 -9.31 -7.15
C GLN A 34 4.45 -9.10 -7.01
N VAL A 35 3.96 -8.79 -5.80
CA VAL A 35 2.53 -8.50 -5.56
C VAL A 35 2.07 -7.32 -6.41
N VAL A 36 2.82 -6.22 -6.40
CA VAL A 36 2.49 -5.01 -7.16
C VAL A 36 2.51 -5.30 -8.67
N ARG A 37 3.51 -6.04 -9.16
CA ARG A 37 3.58 -6.46 -10.57
C ARG A 37 2.38 -7.31 -10.97
N MET A 38 2.01 -8.30 -10.16
CA MET A 38 0.84 -9.15 -10.43
C MET A 38 -0.45 -8.33 -10.51
N GLN A 39 -0.62 -7.35 -9.62
CA GLN A 39 -1.79 -6.48 -9.61
C GLN A 39 -1.89 -5.60 -10.86
N VAL A 40 -0.75 -5.03 -11.30
CA VAL A 40 -0.68 -4.24 -12.54
C VAL A 40 -0.96 -5.12 -13.77
N LEU A 41 -0.36 -6.32 -13.84
CA LEU A 41 -0.61 -7.27 -14.94
C LEU A 41 -2.07 -7.74 -14.98
N ALA A 42 -2.69 -7.95 -13.81
CA ALA A 42 -4.09 -8.28 -13.70
C ALA A 42 -5.02 -7.13 -14.13
N ASN A 43 -4.48 -5.94 -14.42
CA ASN A 43 -5.23 -4.70 -14.63
C ASN A 43 -6.29 -4.50 -13.54
N ALA A 44 -5.97 -4.94 -12.32
CA ALA A 44 -6.90 -4.98 -11.22
C ALA A 44 -7.05 -3.55 -10.67
N SER A 45 -8.13 -2.89 -11.03
CA SER A 45 -8.59 -1.71 -10.31
C SER A 45 -9.15 -2.18 -8.97
N ILE A 46 -8.37 -2.00 -7.91
CA ILE A 46 -8.90 -2.21 -6.56
C ILE A 46 -9.73 -0.98 -6.21
N GLY A 47 -11.06 -1.11 -6.28
CA GLY A 47 -11.97 -0.13 -5.70
C GLY A 47 -11.78 -0.13 -4.18
N LEU A 48 -10.95 0.78 -3.68
CA LEU A 48 -10.73 0.97 -2.25
C LEU A 48 -11.35 2.29 -1.82
N THR A 49 -12.21 2.23 -0.81
CA THR A 49 -12.57 3.39 -0.02
C THR A 49 -11.64 3.44 1.18
N LEU A 50 -10.80 4.47 1.23
CA LEU A 50 -9.94 4.75 2.38
C LEU A 50 -10.74 5.51 3.44
N GLY A 51 -10.67 5.04 4.67
CA GLY A 51 -11.15 5.76 5.85
C GLY A 51 -10.19 6.89 6.25
N PRO A 52 -10.51 7.63 7.32
CA PRO A 52 -9.63 8.65 7.85
C PRO A 52 -8.27 8.06 8.22
N ALA A 53 -7.21 8.80 7.93
CA ALA A 53 -5.85 8.45 8.28
C ALA A 53 -5.43 9.19 9.57
N ASP A 54 -4.97 8.44 10.56
CA ASP A 54 -4.23 8.94 11.70
C ASP A 54 -2.74 8.98 11.33
N VAL A 55 -2.14 10.17 11.40
CA VAL A 55 -0.74 10.39 11.02
C VAL A 55 0.03 10.88 12.24
N GLN A 56 1.03 10.10 12.64
CA GLN A 56 1.92 10.43 13.76
C GLN A 56 3.32 10.68 13.23
N LEU A 57 3.77 11.93 13.25
CA LEU A 57 5.14 12.31 12.90
C LEU A 57 6.03 12.31 14.14
N GLN A 58 7.24 11.77 14.00
CA GLN A 58 8.29 11.73 15.01
C GLN A 58 9.63 11.99 14.33
N GLY A 59 10.02 13.27 14.25
CA GLY A 59 11.25 13.69 13.58
C GLY A 59 11.23 13.33 12.09
N ASP A 60 12.15 12.47 11.68
CA ASP A 60 12.31 11.94 10.33
C ASP A 60 11.43 10.71 10.06
N ARG A 61 10.56 10.30 10.99
CA ARG A 61 9.68 9.14 10.84
C ARG A 61 8.22 9.51 10.91
N ALA A 62 7.38 8.75 10.23
CA ALA A 62 5.94 8.86 10.34
C ALA A 62 5.29 7.47 10.44
N THR A 63 4.28 7.35 11.27
CA THR A 63 3.37 6.21 11.28
C THR A 63 2.01 6.66 10.78
N VAL A 64 1.48 5.97 9.78
CA VAL A 64 0.16 6.25 9.20
C VAL A 64 -0.74 5.04 9.43
N ARG A 65 -1.87 5.25 10.11
CA ARG A 65 -2.89 4.23 10.36
C ARG A 65 -4.19 4.64 9.68
N PHE A 66 -4.74 3.77 8.84
CA PHE A 66 -6.00 4.02 8.15
C PHE A 66 -6.76 2.72 7.93
N SER A 67 -8.07 2.83 7.70
CA SER A 67 -8.87 1.69 7.26
C SER A 67 -9.01 1.71 5.74
N ALA A 68 -9.04 0.55 5.09
CA ALA A 68 -9.44 0.43 3.69
C ALA A 68 -10.59 -0.56 3.57
N MET A 69 -11.62 -0.20 2.81
CA MET A 69 -12.73 -1.09 2.49
C MET A 69 -12.72 -1.37 0.99
N SER A 70 -12.76 -2.65 0.61
CA SER A 70 -12.94 -3.04 -0.78
C SER A 70 -14.38 -2.73 -1.19
N THR A 71 -14.57 -1.66 -1.96
CA THR A 71 -15.82 -1.42 -2.67
C THR A 71 -15.78 -2.32 -3.89
N GLY A 72 -16.45 -3.47 -3.83
CA GLY A 72 -16.43 -4.47 -4.91
C GLY A 72 -16.53 -3.85 -6.30
N GLY A 73 -15.57 -4.17 -7.16
CA GLY A 73 -15.65 -3.88 -8.59
C GLY A 73 -16.54 -4.92 -9.26
N SER A 74 -17.33 -4.50 -10.24
CA SER A 74 -18.20 -5.34 -11.09
C SER A 74 -17.39 -6.23 -12.04
N GLY A 75 -16.44 -7.00 -11.50
CA GLY A 75 -15.65 -8.00 -12.21
C GLY A 75 -16.00 -9.38 -11.70
N ARG A 76 -16.33 -10.29 -12.61
CA ARG A 76 -16.71 -11.71 -12.40
C ARG A 76 -15.67 -12.58 -11.65
N PHE A 77 -14.60 -11.98 -11.12
CA PHE A 77 -13.44 -12.65 -10.51
C PHE A 77 -13.04 -12.14 -9.12
N LEU A 78 -13.77 -11.19 -8.53
CA LEU A 78 -13.53 -10.77 -7.14
C LEU A 78 -14.51 -11.50 -6.19
N PRO A 79 -14.04 -12.20 -5.14
CA PRO A 79 -14.92 -12.83 -4.16
C PRO A 79 -15.84 -11.78 -3.48
N GLU A 80 -17.11 -12.14 -3.24
CA GLU A 80 -18.15 -11.33 -2.55
C GLU A 80 -17.80 -10.79 -1.15
N ARG A 81 -16.58 -11.00 -0.65
CA ARG A 81 -16.19 -10.60 0.69
C ARG A 81 -15.64 -9.18 0.65
N ALA A 82 -16.53 -8.20 0.71
CA ALA A 82 -16.20 -6.83 1.10
C ALA A 82 -15.49 -6.88 2.48
N GLY A 83 -14.17 -6.86 2.46
CA GLY A 83 -13.34 -6.87 3.66
C GLY A 83 -12.96 -5.44 4.04
N ALA A 84 -13.20 -5.07 5.30
CA ALA A 84 -12.54 -3.93 5.91
C ALA A 84 -11.16 -4.37 6.41
N TRP A 85 -10.15 -3.58 6.12
CA TRP A 85 -8.77 -3.80 6.51
C TRP A 85 -8.32 -2.63 7.36
N GLU A 86 -7.57 -2.91 8.43
CA GLU A 86 -6.79 -1.89 9.13
C GLU A 86 -5.35 -1.96 8.62
N ILE A 87 -4.83 -0.84 8.12
CA ILE A 87 -3.48 -0.70 7.60
C ILE A 87 -2.68 0.19 8.54
N THR A 88 -1.47 -0.24 8.89
CA THR A 88 -0.45 0.55 9.57
C THR A 88 0.79 0.58 8.69
N SER A 89 1.30 1.77 8.38
CA SER A 89 2.50 1.95 7.56
C SER A 89 3.51 2.84 8.27
N GLY A 90 4.78 2.47 8.19
CA GLY A 90 5.92 3.21 8.71
C GLY A 90 6.71 3.82 7.57
N TRP A 91 6.94 5.12 7.68
CA TRP A 91 7.63 5.94 6.69
C TRP A 91 8.84 6.61 7.34
N ARG A 92 9.91 6.79 6.59
CA ARG A 92 11.07 7.59 7.00
C ARG A 92 11.49 8.56 5.90
N ASP A 93 11.95 9.73 6.28
CA ASP A 93 12.54 10.71 5.38
C ASP A 93 13.98 10.29 5.05
N GLU A 94 14.25 10.12 3.76
CA GLU A 94 15.59 9.91 3.22
C GLU A 94 15.91 11.03 2.25
N GLY A 95 16.52 12.12 2.75
CA GLY A 95 16.96 13.23 1.92
C GLY A 95 15.79 14.03 1.33
N GLY A 96 14.74 14.27 2.12
CA GLY A 96 13.53 14.97 1.71
C GLY A 96 12.53 14.09 0.95
N GLN A 97 12.75 12.77 0.91
CA GLN A 97 11.87 11.81 0.26
C GLN A 97 11.37 10.79 1.28
N TRP A 98 10.06 10.72 1.45
CA TRP A 98 9.45 9.71 2.32
C TRP A 98 9.49 8.33 1.67
N ARG A 99 10.10 7.38 2.38
CA ARG A 99 10.17 5.97 1.98
C ARG A 99 9.43 5.07 2.95
N LEU A 100 8.62 4.17 2.39
CA LEU A 100 7.90 3.14 3.13
C LEU A 100 8.90 2.04 3.55
N TYR A 101 9.16 1.91 4.85
CA TYR A 101 10.02 0.85 5.40
C TYR A 101 9.22 -0.24 6.11
N TYR A 102 7.96 0.03 6.45
CA TYR A 102 7.11 -0.94 7.13
C TYR A 102 5.67 -0.84 6.65
N ALA A 103 5.01 -1.98 6.41
CA ALA A 103 3.57 -2.00 6.19
C ALA A 103 2.93 -3.27 6.74
N GLN A 104 1.91 -3.09 7.56
CA GLN A 104 1.10 -4.17 8.09
C GLN A 104 -0.37 -3.93 7.78
N TRP A 105 -1.07 -4.99 7.41
CA TRP A 105 -2.51 -4.95 7.21
C TRP A 105 -3.16 -6.16 7.87
N LYS A 106 -4.32 -5.97 8.47
CA LYS A 106 -5.10 -7.06 9.06
C LYS A 106 -6.58 -6.88 8.72
N PRO A 107 -7.34 -7.97 8.57
CA PRO A 107 -8.80 -7.88 8.55
C PRO A 107 -9.28 -7.16 9.80
N ARG A 108 -10.27 -6.28 9.64
CA ARG A 108 -10.98 -5.65 10.74
C ARG A 108 -12.11 -6.54 11.23
#